data_AF-A0A1M7H750-F1
#
_entry.id   AF-A0A1M7H750-F1
#
_cell.length_a   1.000
_cell.length_b   1.000
_cell.length_c   1.000
_cell.angle_alpha   90.00
_cell.angle_beta   90.00
_cell.angle_gamma   90.00
#
_symmetry.space_group_name_H-M   'P 1'
#
loop_
_entity.id
_entity.type
_entity.pdbx_description
1 polymer ?
#
loop_
_entity_poly.entity_id
_entity_poly.type
_entity_poly.pdbx_seq_one_letter_code
_entity_poly.pdbx_strand_id
1 'polypeptide(L)'
;MSTIIWGVVKADGTILSGSTGNGTGYNFNVVNQSAGTYQIQFNDDFEGMPAITGSQVLWGNLNQSPLDNVVFPYLNQNGATAIVGGAGGDHTNRSFAFIAIGPDGR
;
A
#
# COMPACT_ATOMS: atom_id res chain seq x y z
N MET A 1 8.56 -6.40 -19.87
CA MET A 1 7.42 -7.19 -19.33
C MET A 1 6.70 -6.33 -18.29
N SER A 2 5.61 -6.78 -17.66
CA SER A 2 4.96 -6.01 -16.58
C SER A 2 5.29 -6.60 -15.21
N THR A 3 5.71 -5.76 -14.28
CA THR A 3 5.92 -6.11 -12.87
C THR A 3 4.66 -5.82 -12.06
N ILE A 4 4.37 -6.67 -11.09
CA ILE A 4 3.24 -6.53 -10.18
C ILE A 4 3.75 -6.63 -8.74
N ILE A 5 3.53 -5.57 -7.97
CA ILE A 5 3.79 -5.54 -6.53
C ILE A 5 2.46 -5.40 -5.82
N TRP A 6 2.16 -6.27 -4.88
CA TRP A 6 0.95 -6.19 -4.09
C TRP A 6 1.23 -6.58 -2.64
N GLY A 7 0.39 -6.10 -1.75
CA GLY A 7 0.51 -6.49 -0.35
C GLY A 7 -0.62 -6.00 0.51
N VAL A 8 -0.65 -6.55 1.72
CA VAL A 8 -1.54 -6.10 2.80
C VAL A 8 -0.68 -5.52 3.91
N VAL A 9 -0.94 -4.28 4.27
CA VAL A 9 -0.26 -3.53 5.32
C VAL A 9 -1.20 -3.43 6.50
N LYS A 10 -0.74 -3.81 7.69
CA LYS A 10 -1.49 -3.67 8.94
C LYS A 10 -1.48 -2.22 9.42
N ALA A 11 -2.39 -1.88 10.33
CA ALA A 11 -2.49 -0.54 10.91
C ALA A 11 -1.18 -0.01 11.53
N ASP A 12 -0.28 -0.87 11.99
CA ASP A 12 1.03 -0.51 12.54
C ASP A 12 2.13 -0.32 11.47
N GLY A 13 1.82 -0.55 10.19
CA GLY A 13 2.78 -0.53 9.08
C GLY A 13 3.44 -1.89 8.80
N THR A 14 3.13 -2.93 9.58
CA THR A 14 3.67 -4.27 9.35
C THR A 14 3.09 -4.87 8.07
N ILE A 15 3.95 -5.39 7.20
CA ILE A 15 3.55 -6.12 5.99
C ILE A 15 3.06 -7.52 6.39
N LEU A 16 1.86 -7.89 5.97
CA LEU A 16 1.27 -9.20 6.22
C LEU A 16 1.94 -10.26 5.35
N SER A 17 2.24 -11.41 5.97
CA SER A 17 2.73 -12.63 5.31
C SER A 17 1.86 -13.02 4.13
N GLY A 18 2.48 -13.31 2.99
CA GLY A 18 1.81 -13.65 1.74
C GLY A 18 1.79 -12.52 0.71
N SER A 19 2.08 -11.27 1.10
CA SER A 19 2.34 -10.16 0.18
C SER A 19 3.52 -10.45 -0.77
N THR A 20 3.61 -9.77 -1.91
CA THR A 20 4.64 -10.02 -2.93
C THR A 20 6.04 -9.97 -2.35
N GLY A 21 6.82 -11.02 -2.62
CA GLY A 21 8.21 -11.13 -2.22
C GLY A 21 9.02 -12.04 -3.14
N ASN A 22 10.33 -11.93 -3.05
CA ASN A 22 11.28 -12.80 -3.75
C ASN A 22 12.05 -13.63 -2.71
N GLY A 23 11.63 -14.89 -2.50
CA GLY A 23 12.36 -15.95 -1.79
C GLY A 23 12.68 -15.73 -0.31
N THR A 24 13.18 -14.55 0.08
CA THR A 24 13.73 -14.19 1.39
C THR A 24 13.21 -12.86 1.92
N GLY A 25 12.37 -12.11 1.18
CA GLY A 25 11.83 -10.82 1.62
C GLY A 25 10.75 -10.27 0.69
N TYR A 26 10.10 -9.18 1.10
CA TYR A 26 9.12 -8.48 0.28
C TYR A 26 9.80 -7.61 -0.79
N ASN A 27 9.15 -7.45 -1.94
CA ASN A 27 9.64 -6.56 -3.01
C ASN A 27 9.33 -5.08 -2.74
N PHE A 28 8.81 -4.79 -1.56
CA PHE A 28 8.53 -3.45 -1.09
C PHE A 28 8.75 -3.35 0.42
N ASN A 29 8.95 -2.14 0.90
CA ASN A 29 8.99 -1.81 2.32
C ASN A 29 7.91 -0.79 2.67
N VAL A 30 7.50 -0.75 3.94
CA VAL A 30 6.52 0.22 4.44
C VAL A 30 7.01 0.86 5.73
N VAL A 31 6.86 2.19 5.83
CA VAL A 31 7.10 2.95 7.05
C VAL A 31 5.86 3.77 7.39
N ASN A 32 5.31 3.59 8.60
CA ASN A 32 4.30 4.50 9.14
C ASN A 32 4.98 5.82 9.54
N GLN A 33 4.64 6.90 8.85
CA GLN A 33 5.24 8.23 9.08
C GLN A 33 4.48 9.01 10.16
N SER A 34 3.16 8.84 10.17
CA SER A 34 2.24 9.46 11.13
C SER A 34 0.88 8.76 11.04
N ALA A 35 -0.09 9.21 11.85
CA ALA A 35 -1.46 8.70 11.80
C ALA A 35 -2.00 8.71 10.36
N GLY A 36 -2.42 7.53 9.89
CA GLY A 36 -2.98 7.30 8.56
C GLY A 36 -2.02 7.52 7.40
N THR A 37 -0.73 7.79 7.63
CA THR A 37 0.22 8.11 6.55
C THR A 37 1.34 7.09 6.49
N TYR A 38 1.43 6.37 5.37
CA TYR A 38 2.41 5.30 5.15
C TYR A 38 3.23 5.59 3.91
N GLN A 39 4.55 5.44 4.02
CA GLN A 39 5.45 5.48 2.89
C GLN A 39 5.71 4.05 2.41
N ILE A 40 5.38 3.77 1.15
CA ILE A 40 5.65 2.50 0.47
C ILE A 40 6.85 2.71 -0.45
N GLN A 41 7.88 1.89 -0.30
CA GLN A 41 9.04 1.87 -1.18
C GLN A 41 8.99 0.60 -2.02
N PHE A 42 8.92 0.71 -3.34
CA PHE A 42 9.14 -0.38 -4.28
C PHE A 42 10.66 -0.53 -4.43
N ASN A 43 11.21 -1.73 -4.23
CA ASN A 43 12.67 -1.95 -4.19
C ASN A 43 13.33 -1.86 -5.59
N ASP A 44 13.12 -0.74 -6.29
CA ASP A 44 13.54 -0.41 -7.66
C ASP A 44 13.01 -1.36 -8.74
N ASP A 45 11.77 -1.82 -8.55
CA ASP A 45 11.12 -2.85 -9.37
C ASP A 45 10.48 -2.34 -10.67
N PHE A 46 10.26 -1.03 -10.79
CA PHE A 46 9.60 -0.43 -11.96
C PHE A 46 10.56 0.46 -12.75
N GLU A 47 10.61 0.27 -14.07
CA GLU A 47 11.38 1.13 -15.00
C GLU A 47 10.75 2.52 -15.20
N GLY A 48 9.47 2.64 -14.86
CA GLY A 48 8.69 3.87 -15.00
C GLY A 48 7.53 3.90 -14.01
N MET A 49 6.76 4.98 -14.01
CA MET A 49 5.66 5.16 -13.07
C MET A 49 4.60 4.04 -13.23
N PRO A 50 4.34 3.23 -12.18
CA PRO A 50 3.29 2.22 -12.24
C PRO A 50 1.90 2.86 -12.12
N ALA A 51 0.86 2.09 -12.40
CA ALA A 51 -0.48 2.35 -11.90
C ALA A 51 -0.65 1.72 -10.52
N ILE A 52 -1.44 2.33 -9.62
CA ILE A 52 -1.71 1.81 -8.27
C ILE A 52 -3.18 1.93 -7.90
N THR A 53 -3.69 0.94 -7.18
CA THR A 53 -5.00 0.99 -6.52
C THR A 53 -4.97 0.24 -5.21
N GLY A 54 -5.94 0.49 -4.33
CA GLY A 54 -6.00 -0.13 -3.02
C GLY A 54 -7.33 0.11 -2.32
N SER A 55 -7.53 -0.61 -1.23
CA SER A 55 -8.70 -0.50 -0.35
C SER A 55 -8.29 -0.79 1.09
N GLN A 56 -9.02 -0.24 2.05
CA GLN A 56 -8.95 -0.76 3.42
C GLN A 56 -9.46 -2.20 3.48
N VAL A 57 -8.85 -2.99 4.36
CA VAL A 57 -9.15 -4.42 4.56
C VAL A 57 -9.00 -4.77 6.05
N LEU A 58 -9.40 -6.00 6.42
CA LEU A 58 -9.18 -6.58 7.75
C LEU A 58 -9.89 -5.84 8.91
N TRP A 59 -11.03 -5.19 8.66
CA TRP A 59 -11.83 -4.60 9.75
C TRP A 59 -12.53 -5.64 10.63
N GLY A 60 -12.98 -6.75 10.02
CA GLY A 60 -13.60 -7.87 10.75
C GLY A 60 -15.12 -7.78 10.96
N ASN A 61 -15.81 -6.80 10.37
CA ASN A 61 -17.28 -6.76 10.29
C ASN A 61 -17.75 -5.95 9.07
N LEU A 62 -19.07 -5.94 8.84
CA LEU A 62 -19.70 -5.31 7.67
C LEU A 62 -20.08 -3.83 7.87
N ASN A 63 -20.00 -3.29 9.09
CA ASN A 63 -20.45 -1.94 9.41
C ASN A 63 -19.33 -0.92 9.18
N GLN A 64 -18.98 -0.69 7.91
CA GLN A 64 -17.91 0.23 7.50
C GLN A 64 -18.41 1.44 6.75
N SER A 65 -17.72 2.55 6.97
CA SER A 65 -17.98 3.79 6.27
C SER A 65 -17.35 3.72 4.88
N PRO A 66 -18.03 4.19 3.83
CA PRO A 66 -17.39 4.40 2.53
C PRO A 66 -16.23 5.42 2.57
N LEU A 67 -16.14 6.22 3.64
CA LEU A 67 -15.01 7.12 3.90
C LEU A 67 -13.76 6.36 4.41
N ASP A 68 -13.93 5.09 4.81
CA ASP A 68 -12.83 4.19 5.15
C ASP A 68 -12.10 3.80 3.86
N ASN A 69 -11.20 4.67 3.40
CA ASN A 69 -10.50 4.53 2.13
C ASN A 69 -8.98 4.55 2.29
N VAL A 70 -8.29 4.23 1.20
CA VAL A 70 -6.88 4.58 1.02
C VAL A 70 -6.75 5.34 -0.28
N VAL A 71 -5.93 6.38 -0.28
CA VAL A 71 -5.59 7.16 -1.47
C VAL A 71 -4.06 7.27 -1.59
N PHE A 72 -3.58 7.40 -2.83
CA PHE A 72 -2.15 7.45 -3.14
C PHE A 72 -1.79 8.81 -3.79
N PRO A 73 -1.69 9.90 -3.00
CA PRO A 73 -1.47 11.24 -3.54
C PRO A 73 -0.11 11.44 -4.20
N TYR A 74 0.89 10.63 -3.83
CA TYR A 74 2.22 10.65 -4.42
C TYR A 74 2.56 9.24 -4.90
N LEU A 75 2.97 9.15 -6.17
CA LEU A 75 3.40 7.93 -6.83
C LEU A 75 4.55 8.26 -7.77
N ASN A 76 5.61 7.46 -7.70
CA ASN A 76 6.68 7.43 -8.68
C ASN A 76 7.15 5.98 -8.86
N GLN A 77 8.17 5.77 -9.69
CA GLN A 77 8.68 4.43 -9.98
C GLN A 77 9.26 3.71 -8.74
N ASN A 78 9.72 4.47 -7.74
CA ASN A 78 10.38 3.96 -6.54
C ASN A 78 9.41 3.78 -5.37
N GLY A 79 8.21 4.36 -5.40
CA GLY A 79 7.33 4.27 -4.25
C GLY A 79 6.05 5.08 -4.34
N ALA A 80 5.28 4.99 -3.27
CA ALA A 80 4.02 5.71 -3.09
C ALA A 80 3.86 6.20 -1.64
N THR A 81 3.09 7.27 -1.47
CA THR A 81 2.55 7.64 -0.15
C THR A 81 1.10 7.19 -0.11
N ALA A 82 0.72 6.42 0.91
CA ALA A 82 -0.66 6.05 1.19
C ALA A 82 -1.21 6.92 2.32
N ILE A 83 -2.39 7.51 2.11
CA ILE A 83 -3.20 8.14 3.15
C ILE A 83 -4.41 7.26 3.40
N VAL A 84 -4.64 6.89 4.66
CA VAL A 84 -5.70 5.98 5.09
C VAL A 84 -6.70 6.74 5.96
N GLY A 85 -7.97 6.72 5.52
CA GLY A 85 -9.06 7.48 6.12
C GLY A 85 -9.80 6.76 7.25
N GLY A 86 -10.28 7.51 8.23
CA GLY A 86 -11.27 7.06 9.20
C GLY A 86 -12.70 7.31 8.72
N ALA A 87 -13.67 6.89 9.54
CA ALA A 87 -15.08 7.06 9.23
C ALA A 87 -15.52 8.54 9.17
N GLY A 88 -14.72 9.45 9.73
CA GLY A 88 -14.91 10.90 9.65
C GLY A 88 -14.11 11.58 8.52
N GLY A 89 -13.37 10.83 7.70
CA GLY A 89 -12.44 11.36 6.71
C GLY A 89 -11.13 11.88 7.30
N ASP A 90 -10.88 11.66 8.59
CA ASP A 90 -9.62 11.94 9.28
C ASP A 90 -8.54 10.93 8.88
N HIS A 91 -7.26 11.27 9.08
CA HIS A 91 -6.18 10.31 8.85
C HIS A 91 -6.11 9.34 10.03
N THR A 92 -6.37 8.05 9.79
CA THR A 92 -6.37 7.03 10.84
C THR A 92 -5.50 5.85 10.45
N ASN A 93 -4.69 5.35 11.38
CA ASN A 93 -3.96 4.10 11.19
C ASN A 93 -4.94 2.92 11.06
N ARG A 94 -5.05 2.35 9.86
CA ARG A 94 -5.88 1.18 9.55
C ARG A 94 -5.20 0.30 8.52
N SER A 95 -5.60 -0.95 8.48
CA SER A 95 -5.03 -1.92 7.53
C SER A 95 -5.55 -1.65 6.13
N PHE A 96 -4.68 -1.77 5.13
CA PHE A 96 -5.03 -1.59 3.72
C PHE A 96 -4.29 -2.59 2.84
N ALA A 97 -4.88 -2.89 1.69
CA ALA A 97 -4.26 -3.66 0.62
C ALA A 97 -4.02 -2.76 -0.58
N PHE A 98 -2.97 -3.05 -1.35
CA PHE A 98 -2.70 -2.36 -2.60
C PHE A 98 -2.17 -3.31 -3.66
N ILE A 99 -2.30 -2.89 -4.92
CA ILE A 99 -1.65 -3.49 -6.09
C ILE A 99 -1.07 -2.35 -6.91
N ALA A 100 0.20 -2.45 -7.25
CA ALA A 100 0.90 -1.61 -8.21
C ALA A 100 1.34 -2.46 -9.42
N ILE A 101 1.10 -1.96 -10.62
CA ILE A 101 1.43 -2.62 -11.89
C ILE A 101 2.12 -1.64 -12.81
N GLY A 102 3.26 -2.02 -13.36
CA GLY A 102 4.07 -1.13 -14.19
C GLY A 102 5.05 -1.85 -15.09
N PRO A 103 5.76 -1.12 -15.95
CA PRO A 103 6.85 -1.68 -16.75
C PRO A 103 7.93 -2.23 -15.83
N ASP A 104 8.39 -3.44 -16.15
CA ASP A 104 9.44 -4.15 -15.41
C ASP A 104 10.79 -3.46 -15.56
N GLY A 105 11.42 -3.10 -14.44
CA GLY A 105 12.73 -2.44 -14.39
C GLY A 105 13.93 -3.38 -14.17
N ARG A 106 13.71 -4.70 -14.17
CA ARG A 106 14.74 -5.72 -13.92
C ARG A 106 15.23 -6.44 -15.19
#